data_AF-A0A941BCF3-F1
#
_entry.id   AF-A0A941BCF3-F1
#
_cell.length_a   1.000
_cell.length_b   1.000
_cell.length_c   1.000
_cell.angle_alpha   90.00
_cell.angle_beta   90.00
_cell.angle_gamma   90.00
#
_symmetry.space_group_name_H-M   'P 1'
#
loop_
_entity.id
_entity.type
_entity.pdbx_description
1 polymer ?
#
loop_
_entity_poly.entity_id
_entity_poly.type
_entity_poly.pdbx_seq_one_letter_code
_entity_poly.pdbx_strand_id
1 'polypeptide(L)'
;MGDLVDVGDSGTRTRTLGRSPALWPLLARGAVFSPFKRPRAGVTAPRTRLTLPGVRVDLGRLAAYERACGFGVGADELPPTYPHVLGFPAAMRLMSARTFPLPLLGLVHTSIGITRHRALTATGEYELTVCVDALVPHRRGTEAVVVTEMRAAGELVWESRSTYLARHAVGRPPEDGGAAGQATAAEPEPLPVLAEWHLAQDVGRRYGAASGDRNPIHLHPLTARMFGFPRTVAHGMWTVARCLAERGTPQAARVRAEFKAPVLLPGTVSYGAGSSRFELRGADGGRLHLTGEVLPLT
;
A
#
# COMPACT_ATOMS: atom_id res chain seq x y z
N MET A 1 -28.81 -1.76 -6.65
CA MET A 1 -28.73 -0.63 -5.71
C MET A 1 -27.66 0.32 -6.20
N GLY A 2 -28.04 1.50 -6.69
CA GLY A 2 -27.10 2.49 -7.25
C GLY A 2 -26.29 3.21 -6.18
N ASP A 3 -25.10 3.68 -6.55
CA ASP A 3 -24.27 4.52 -5.66
C ASP A 3 -24.92 5.91 -5.50
N LEU A 4 -25.02 6.43 -4.27
CA LEU A 4 -25.48 7.80 -4.00
C LEU A 4 -24.32 8.77 -4.07
N VAL A 5 -24.52 9.94 -4.71
CA VAL A 5 -23.51 10.99 -4.86
C VAL A 5 -23.97 12.23 -4.11
N ASP A 6 -23.15 12.69 -3.18
CA ASP A 6 -23.30 13.98 -2.50
C ASP A 6 -22.19 14.93 -2.95
N VAL A 7 -22.52 16.20 -3.17
CA VAL A 7 -21.58 17.23 -3.64
C VAL A 7 -21.37 18.22 -2.51
N GLY A 8 -20.22 18.11 -1.83
CA GLY A 8 -19.87 19.01 -0.74
C GLY A 8 -19.43 20.40 -1.23
N ASP A 9 -19.48 21.37 -0.31
CA ASP A 9 -19.26 22.82 -0.50
C ASP A 9 -17.88 23.19 -1.12
N SER A 10 -16.92 22.26 -1.14
CA SER A 10 -15.57 22.41 -1.71
C SER A 10 -15.39 21.87 -3.14
N GLY A 11 -16.49 21.41 -3.78
CA GLY A 11 -16.44 20.72 -5.08
C GLY A 11 -15.89 19.29 -4.99
N THR A 12 -15.74 18.76 -3.78
CA THR A 12 -15.46 17.34 -3.51
C THR A 12 -16.73 16.53 -3.66
N ARG A 13 -16.71 15.51 -4.51
CA ARG A 13 -17.84 14.59 -4.70
C ARG A 13 -17.62 13.36 -3.82
N THR A 14 -18.48 13.20 -2.82
CA THR A 14 -18.52 11.99 -2.00
C THR A 14 -19.49 11.02 -2.63
N ARG A 15 -19.07 9.76 -2.79
CA ARG A 15 -19.92 8.70 -3.29
C ARG A 15 -19.98 7.54 -2.31
N THR A 16 -21.17 7.25 -1.84
CA THR A 16 -21.45 6.14 -0.95
C THR A 16 -21.59 4.85 -1.76
N LEU A 17 -20.79 3.85 -1.40
CA LEU A 17 -20.78 2.53 -2.01
C LEU A 17 -21.71 1.60 -1.24
N GLY A 18 -22.55 0.84 -1.96
CA GLY A 18 -23.38 -0.19 -1.31
C GLY A 18 -22.62 -1.47 -0.94
N ARG A 19 -21.42 -1.68 -1.48
CA ARG A 19 -20.56 -2.83 -1.19
C ARG A 19 -19.11 -2.57 -1.61
N SER A 20 -18.17 -3.35 -1.07
CA SER A 20 -16.78 -3.31 -1.52
C SER A 20 -16.69 -3.68 -3.01
N PRO A 21 -15.96 -2.89 -3.83
CA PRO A 21 -15.76 -3.21 -5.24
C PRO A 21 -15.07 -4.56 -5.47
N ALA A 22 -15.45 -5.26 -6.54
CA ALA A 22 -14.71 -6.45 -6.96
C ALA A 22 -13.38 -6.03 -7.62
N LEU A 23 -12.25 -6.56 -7.14
CA LEU A 23 -10.92 -6.18 -7.62
C LEU A 23 -10.62 -6.64 -9.05
N TRP A 24 -11.04 -7.86 -9.43
CA TRP A 24 -10.73 -8.43 -10.75
C TRP A 24 -11.21 -7.54 -11.92
N PRO A 25 -12.48 -7.08 -11.95
CA PRO A 25 -12.94 -6.15 -12.96
C PRO A 25 -12.16 -4.82 -12.99
N LEU A 26 -11.69 -4.34 -11.83
CA LEU A 26 -10.93 -3.09 -11.73
C LEU A 26 -9.51 -3.24 -12.28
N LEU A 27 -8.85 -4.37 -12.03
CA LEU A 27 -7.56 -4.69 -12.62
C LEU A 27 -7.65 -4.79 -14.15
N ALA A 28 -8.66 -5.50 -14.67
CA ALA A 28 -8.93 -5.58 -16.11
C ALA A 28 -9.20 -4.20 -16.72
N ARG A 29 -10.03 -3.39 -16.05
CA ARG A 29 -10.32 -2.02 -16.44
C ARG A 29 -9.05 -1.16 -16.48
N GLY A 30 -8.20 -1.27 -15.46
CA GLY A 30 -6.92 -0.58 -15.40
C GLY A 30 -5.99 -0.99 -16.53
N ALA A 31 -5.93 -2.28 -16.86
CA ALA A 31 -5.14 -2.78 -17.98
C ALA A 31 -5.60 -2.20 -19.32
N VAL A 32 -6.91 -2.13 -19.55
CA VAL A 32 -7.49 -1.53 -20.77
C VAL A 32 -7.19 -0.03 -20.86
N PHE A 33 -7.31 0.73 -19.77
CA PHE A 33 -7.17 2.18 -19.85
C PHE A 33 -5.75 2.71 -19.71
N SER A 34 -4.82 1.95 -19.11
CA SER A 34 -3.46 2.42 -18.84
C SER A 34 -2.69 2.88 -20.10
N PRO A 35 -2.75 2.18 -21.25
CA PRO A 35 -2.06 2.63 -22.48
C PRO A 35 -2.54 3.99 -23.01
N PHE A 36 -3.75 4.42 -22.65
CA PHE A 36 -4.32 5.71 -23.07
C PHE A 36 -3.99 6.85 -22.11
N LYS A 37 -3.34 6.57 -20.97
CA LYS A 37 -2.94 7.58 -19.99
C LYS A 37 -1.57 8.16 -20.34
N ARG A 38 -1.50 9.48 -20.44
CA ARG A 38 -0.26 10.22 -20.66
C ARG A 38 0.01 11.08 -19.42
N PRO A 39 0.76 10.57 -18.43
CA PRO A 39 1.05 11.32 -17.22
C PRO A 39 1.92 12.54 -17.56
N ARG A 40 1.62 13.67 -16.92
CA ARG A 40 2.31 14.96 -17.08
C ARG A 40 2.36 15.68 -15.74
N ALA A 41 3.31 16.60 -15.59
CA ALA A 41 3.36 17.47 -14.41
C ALA A 41 2.15 18.41 -14.36
N GLY A 42 1.77 18.86 -13.16
CA GLY A 42 0.70 19.85 -12.97
C GLY A 42 -0.73 19.32 -13.09
N VAL A 43 -0.93 17.99 -13.14
CA VAL A 43 -2.28 17.41 -13.11
C VAL A 43 -2.80 17.35 -11.68
N THR A 44 -4.06 17.73 -11.48
CA THR A 44 -4.70 17.74 -10.15
C THR A 44 -5.32 16.38 -9.83
N ALA A 45 -5.35 16.04 -8.54
CA ALA A 45 -6.00 14.84 -8.06
C ALA A 45 -7.52 14.89 -8.30
N PRO A 46 -8.17 13.78 -8.67
CA PRO A 46 -9.62 13.72 -8.74
C PRO A 46 -10.24 14.04 -7.36
N ARG A 47 -11.17 15.00 -7.31
CA ARG A 47 -11.90 15.37 -6.09
C ARG A 47 -13.04 14.39 -5.79
N THR A 48 -12.76 13.08 -5.81
CA THR A 48 -13.74 12.02 -5.52
C THR A 48 -13.35 11.26 -4.27
N ARG A 49 -14.28 11.17 -3.32
CA ARG A 49 -14.16 10.39 -2.10
C ARG A 49 -15.15 9.23 -2.17
N LEU A 50 -14.71 8.01 -1.89
CA LEU A 50 -15.56 6.82 -1.84
C LEU A 50 -15.73 6.41 -0.38
N THR A 51 -16.98 6.31 0.07
CA THR A 51 -17.31 5.89 1.44
C THR A 51 -18.06 4.57 1.40
N LEU A 52 -17.65 3.63 2.24
CA LEU A 52 -18.29 2.34 2.45
C LEU A 52 -18.76 2.30 3.92
N PRO A 53 -20.06 2.50 4.19
CA PRO A 53 -20.60 2.43 5.54
C PRO A 53 -20.79 0.96 5.97
N GLY A 54 -20.86 0.72 7.27
CA GLY A 54 -21.24 -0.58 7.84
C GLY A 54 -20.29 -1.74 7.47
N VAL A 55 -19.00 -1.44 7.31
CA VAL A 55 -17.96 -2.45 7.06
C VAL A 55 -17.86 -3.36 8.27
N ARG A 56 -18.20 -4.63 8.07
CA ARG A 56 -17.92 -5.74 8.99
C ARG A 56 -16.83 -6.61 8.42
N VAL A 57 -15.92 -7.07 9.26
CA VAL A 57 -14.79 -7.89 8.83
C VAL A 57 -15.24 -9.32 8.60
N ASP A 58 -14.89 -9.86 7.44
CA ASP A 58 -14.98 -11.29 7.17
C ASP A 58 -13.86 -12.00 7.92
N LEU A 59 -14.22 -12.74 8.98
CA LEU A 59 -13.27 -13.43 9.86
C LEU A 59 -12.50 -14.54 9.15
N GLY A 60 -13.09 -15.18 8.13
CA GLY A 60 -12.40 -16.18 7.32
C GLY A 60 -11.29 -15.57 6.48
N ARG A 61 -11.57 -14.42 5.86
CA ARG A 61 -10.57 -13.64 5.12
C ARG A 61 -9.51 -13.03 6.02
N LEU A 62 -9.89 -12.55 7.20
CA LEU A 62 -8.95 -12.06 8.22
C LEU A 62 -7.98 -13.17 8.64
N ALA A 63 -8.50 -14.34 9.01
CA ALA A 63 -7.68 -15.47 9.40
C ALA A 63 -6.73 -15.94 8.28
N ALA A 64 -7.19 -15.90 7.01
CA ALA A 64 -6.33 -16.18 5.87
C ALA A 64 -5.22 -15.12 5.72
N TYR A 65 -5.52 -13.85 5.95
CA TYR A 65 -4.56 -12.75 5.90
C TYR A 65 -3.52 -12.86 7.02
N GLU A 66 -3.96 -13.13 8.25
CA GLU A 66 -3.11 -13.35 9.42
C GLU A 66 -2.10 -14.46 9.15
N ARG A 67 -2.57 -15.64 8.70
CA ARG A 67 -1.70 -16.76 8.32
C ARG A 67 -0.74 -16.41 7.20
N ALA A 68 -1.19 -15.70 6.18
CA ALA A 68 -0.34 -15.33 5.04
C ALA A 68 0.78 -14.36 5.45
N CYS A 69 0.53 -13.47 6.42
CA CYS A 69 1.48 -12.46 6.87
C CYS A 69 2.25 -12.86 8.13
N GLY A 70 1.86 -13.94 8.81
CA GLY A 70 2.51 -14.41 10.04
C GLY A 70 2.02 -13.72 11.32
N PHE A 71 0.83 -13.08 11.30
CA PHE A 71 0.20 -12.61 12.54
C PHE A 71 -0.42 -13.78 13.31
N GLY A 72 -0.60 -13.62 14.63
CA GLY A 72 -1.38 -14.53 15.44
C GLY A 72 -2.83 -14.59 14.96
N VAL A 73 -3.34 -15.79 14.73
CA VAL A 73 -4.68 -16.00 14.17
C VAL A 73 -5.74 -15.96 15.28
N GLY A 74 -6.84 -15.24 15.04
CA GLY A 74 -7.98 -15.24 15.95
C GLY A 74 -7.83 -14.32 17.17
N ALA A 75 -6.85 -13.41 17.14
CA ALA A 75 -6.84 -12.27 18.06
C ALA A 75 -8.10 -11.42 17.84
N ASP A 76 -8.59 -10.78 18.90
CA ASP A 76 -9.72 -9.86 18.79
C ASP A 76 -9.32 -8.60 18.02
N GLU A 77 -8.06 -8.19 18.08
CA GLU A 77 -7.59 -7.00 17.38
C GLU A 77 -7.21 -7.28 15.92
N LEU A 78 -7.61 -6.38 15.02
CA LEU A 78 -7.17 -6.39 13.62
C LEU A 78 -5.67 -6.10 13.51
N PRO A 79 -4.94 -6.80 12.61
CA PRO A 79 -3.58 -6.42 12.23
C PRO A 79 -3.53 -4.96 11.75
N PRO A 80 -2.46 -4.21 12.08
CA PRO A 80 -2.38 -2.77 11.82
C PRO A 80 -2.44 -2.42 10.32
N THR A 81 -2.10 -3.35 9.44
CA THR A 81 -2.14 -3.22 7.98
C THR A 81 -3.45 -3.68 7.34
N TYR A 82 -4.32 -4.37 8.08
CA TYR A 82 -5.53 -4.96 7.51
C TYR A 82 -6.59 -3.95 7.05
N PRO A 83 -6.84 -2.82 7.77
CA PRO A 83 -7.71 -1.76 7.26
C PRO A 83 -7.30 -1.22 5.88
N HIS A 84 -6.00 -1.16 5.57
CA HIS A 84 -5.52 -0.79 4.24
C HIS A 84 -6.00 -1.79 3.18
N VAL A 85 -5.97 -3.08 3.49
CA VAL A 85 -6.45 -4.16 2.62
C VAL A 85 -7.96 -4.04 2.37
N LEU A 86 -8.73 -3.67 3.39
CA LEU A 86 -10.17 -3.41 3.25
C LEU A 86 -10.46 -2.22 2.32
N GLY A 87 -9.62 -1.18 2.35
CA GLY A 87 -9.76 -0.01 1.48
C GLY A 87 -9.17 -0.14 0.08
N PHE A 88 -8.29 -1.14 -0.14
CA PHE A 88 -7.64 -1.35 -1.43
C PHE A 88 -8.61 -1.45 -2.63
N PRO A 89 -9.77 -2.13 -2.55
CA PRO A 89 -10.73 -2.14 -3.65
C PRO A 89 -11.32 -0.77 -4.01
N ALA A 90 -11.58 0.09 -3.02
CA ALA A 90 -12.02 1.46 -3.27
C ALA A 90 -10.90 2.31 -3.87
N ALA A 91 -9.65 2.15 -3.39
CA ALA A 91 -8.47 2.78 -3.99
C ALA A 91 -8.29 2.38 -5.47
N MET A 92 -8.40 1.08 -5.77
CA MET A 92 -8.35 0.57 -7.14
C MET A 92 -9.49 1.11 -8.01
N ARG A 93 -10.68 1.33 -7.45
CA ARG A 93 -11.81 1.93 -8.17
C ARG A 93 -11.51 3.39 -8.56
N LEU A 94 -10.86 4.15 -7.68
CA LEU A 94 -10.42 5.51 -7.98
C LEU A 94 -9.31 5.51 -9.03
N MET A 95 -8.26 4.71 -8.84
CA MET A 95 -7.09 4.70 -9.74
C MET A 95 -7.36 4.08 -11.11
N SER A 96 -8.39 3.24 -11.26
CA SER A 96 -8.84 2.71 -12.56
C SER A 96 -9.90 3.59 -13.25
N ALA A 97 -10.27 4.72 -12.64
CA ALA A 97 -11.25 5.65 -13.22
C ALA A 97 -10.69 6.39 -14.44
N ARG A 98 -11.58 6.82 -15.33
CA ARG A 98 -11.18 7.65 -16.49
C ARG A 98 -10.62 9.01 -16.05
N THR A 99 -11.08 9.54 -14.92
CA THR A 99 -10.64 10.80 -14.35
C THR A 99 -9.29 10.73 -13.65
N PHE A 100 -8.83 9.53 -13.26
CA PHE A 100 -7.49 9.37 -12.68
C PHE A 100 -6.42 9.45 -13.79
N PRO A 101 -5.43 10.34 -13.72
CA PRO A 101 -4.61 10.69 -14.88
C PRO A 101 -3.38 9.79 -15.09
N LEU A 102 -3.02 8.98 -14.10
CA LEU A 102 -1.86 8.10 -14.19
C LEU A 102 -2.25 6.71 -14.69
N PRO A 103 -1.38 6.01 -15.44
CA PRO A 103 -1.62 4.61 -15.81
C PRO A 103 -1.61 3.76 -14.53
N LEU A 104 -2.60 2.87 -14.36
CA LEU A 104 -2.64 1.94 -13.24
C LEU A 104 -1.54 0.88 -13.38
N LEU A 105 -1.36 0.36 -14.59
CA LEU A 105 -0.26 -0.56 -14.90
C LEU A 105 1.07 0.18 -14.79
N GLY A 106 1.98 -0.39 -14.00
CA GLY A 106 3.30 0.19 -13.75
C GLY A 106 3.36 1.19 -12.59
N LEU A 107 2.24 1.45 -11.89
CA LEU A 107 2.32 2.14 -10.60
C LEU A 107 3.19 1.33 -9.63
N VAL A 108 4.16 2.01 -9.05
CA VAL A 108 5.04 1.43 -8.03
C VAL A 108 4.62 1.98 -6.67
N HIS A 109 4.19 1.12 -5.76
CA HIS A 109 3.96 1.51 -4.37
C HIS A 109 5.32 1.82 -3.73
N THR A 110 5.56 3.08 -3.38
CA THR A 110 6.88 3.56 -2.88
C THR A 110 6.91 3.71 -1.37
N SER A 111 5.78 4.05 -0.74
CA SER A 111 5.68 4.13 0.72
C SER A 111 4.26 3.97 1.22
N ILE A 112 4.15 3.55 2.48
CA ILE A 112 2.91 3.58 3.26
C ILE A 112 3.17 4.17 4.64
N GLY A 113 2.34 5.12 5.05
CA GLY A 113 2.21 5.56 6.43
C GLY A 113 0.87 5.08 6.99
N ILE A 114 0.86 4.62 8.24
CA ILE A 114 -0.35 4.22 8.96
C ILE A 114 -0.36 4.96 10.29
N THR A 115 -1.50 5.55 10.66
CA THR A 115 -1.77 6.01 12.01
C THR A 115 -2.89 5.15 12.57
N ARG A 116 -2.62 4.37 13.62
CA ARG A 116 -3.63 3.64 14.40
C ARG A 116 -3.84 4.44 15.68
N HIS A 117 -5.00 5.07 15.84
CA HIS A 117 -5.29 5.88 17.03
C HIS A 117 -5.62 5.00 18.25
N ARG A 118 -6.24 3.85 18.00
CA ARG A 118 -6.53 2.82 19.01
C ARG A 118 -6.68 1.45 18.36
N ALA A 119 -6.77 0.42 19.18
CA ALA A 119 -7.08 -0.91 18.69
C ALA A 119 -8.45 -0.98 18.00
N LEU A 120 -8.52 -1.77 16.92
CA LEU A 120 -9.73 -2.05 16.15
C LEU A 120 -10.05 -3.52 16.35
N THR A 121 -11.27 -3.85 16.74
CA THR A 121 -11.72 -5.22 16.98
C THR A 121 -12.17 -5.88 15.67
N ALA A 122 -12.01 -7.19 15.57
CA ALA A 122 -12.40 -7.97 14.40
C ALA A 122 -13.93 -8.09 14.26
N THR A 123 -14.66 -7.89 15.36
CA THR A 123 -16.12 -7.92 15.42
C THR A 123 -16.76 -6.53 15.29
N GLY A 124 -15.93 -5.48 15.21
CA GLY A 124 -16.40 -4.11 15.10
C GLY A 124 -17.11 -3.80 13.77
N GLU A 125 -17.90 -2.74 13.80
CA GLU A 125 -18.52 -2.14 12.61
C GLU A 125 -17.89 -0.77 12.34
N TYR A 126 -17.54 -0.54 11.09
CA TYR A 126 -16.74 0.61 10.70
C TYR A 126 -17.29 1.31 9.46
N GLU A 127 -16.97 2.59 9.33
CA GLU A 127 -17.06 3.30 8.06
C GLU A 127 -15.67 3.41 7.47
N LEU A 128 -15.52 3.06 6.19
CA LEU A 128 -14.26 3.17 5.48
C LEU A 128 -14.37 4.19 4.36
N THR A 129 -13.45 5.15 4.33
CA THR A 129 -13.41 6.19 3.31
C THR A 129 -12.07 6.24 2.59
N VAL A 130 -12.09 6.37 1.26
CA VAL A 130 -10.88 6.40 0.42
C VAL A 130 -10.93 7.56 -0.57
N CYS A 131 -9.81 8.26 -0.72
CA CYS A 131 -9.64 9.29 -1.75
C CYS A 131 -8.20 9.29 -2.31
N VAL A 132 -8.02 9.94 -3.46
CA VAL A 132 -6.70 10.38 -3.93
C VAL A 132 -6.51 11.80 -3.42
N ASP A 133 -5.65 11.97 -2.42
CA ASP A 133 -5.41 13.24 -1.73
C ASP A 133 -4.64 14.21 -2.62
N ALA A 134 -3.56 13.73 -3.25
CA ALA A 134 -2.67 14.57 -4.04
C ALA A 134 -2.04 13.81 -5.20
N LEU A 135 -1.69 14.58 -6.25
CA LEU A 135 -0.73 14.18 -7.26
C LEU A 135 0.49 15.10 -7.13
N VAL A 136 1.64 14.53 -6.80
CA VAL A 136 2.84 15.29 -6.43
C VAL A 136 3.92 15.06 -7.50
N PRO A 137 4.54 16.14 -8.03
CA PRO A 137 5.70 16.00 -8.91
C PRO A 137 6.84 15.25 -8.23
N HIS A 138 7.49 14.35 -8.95
CA HIS A 138 8.62 13.59 -8.45
C HIS A 138 9.71 13.50 -9.52
N ARG A 139 10.99 13.47 -9.14
CA ARG A 139 12.13 13.46 -10.08
C ARG A 139 12.12 12.30 -11.09
N ARG A 140 11.35 11.24 -10.83
CA ARG A 140 11.16 10.06 -11.71
C ARG A 140 9.75 9.96 -12.32
N GLY A 141 8.88 10.97 -12.14
CA GLY A 141 7.52 10.97 -12.65
C GLY A 141 6.53 11.73 -11.76
N THR A 142 5.38 11.13 -11.47
CA THR A 142 4.35 11.73 -10.61
C THR A 142 3.90 10.71 -9.56
N GLU A 143 3.80 11.15 -8.31
CA GLU A 143 3.30 10.35 -7.20
C GLU A 143 1.82 10.60 -6.96
N ALA A 144 1.01 9.55 -6.91
CA ALA A 144 -0.35 9.61 -6.39
C ALA A 144 -0.35 9.23 -4.92
N VAL A 145 -0.91 10.11 -4.09
CA VAL A 145 -1.11 9.84 -2.67
C VAL A 145 -2.56 9.43 -2.46
N VAL A 146 -2.75 8.20 -1.98
CA VAL A 146 -4.06 7.64 -1.66
C VAL A 146 -4.21 7.60 -0.15
N VAL A 147 -5.30 8.17 0.36
CA VAL A 147 -5.64 8.15 1.77
C VAL A 147 -6.81 7.18 1.98
N THR A 148 -6.68 6.34 3.00
CA THR A 148 -7.76 5.47 3.49
C THR A 148 -7.97 5.78 4.96
N GLU A 149 -9.19 6.16 5.33
CA GLU A 149 -9.63 6.43 6.69
C GLU A 149 -10.61 5.34 7.13
N MET A 150 -10.55 4.93 8.39
CA MET A 150 -11.50 4.02 9.00
C MET A 150 -12.03 4.67 10.28
N ARG A 151 -13.36 4.76 10.38
CA ARG A 151 -14.07 5.38 11.49
C ARG A 151 -14.93 4.37 12.23
N ALA A 152 -15.04 4.50 13.55
CA ALA A 152 -15.98 3.75 14.37
C ALA A 152 -16.90 4.75 15.06
N ALA A 153 -18.21 4.62 14.89
CA ALA A 153 -19.20 5.58 15.41
C ALA A 153 -18.85 7.06 15.09
N GLY A 154 -18.33 7.32 13.89
CA GLY A 154 -17.94 8.67 13.42
C GLY A 154 -16.53 9.13 13.82
N GLU A 155 -15.90 8.50 14.81
CA GLU A 155 -14.54 8.81 15.27
C GLU A 155 -13.48 8.20 14.32
N LEU A 156 -12.44 8.96 13.96
CA LEU A 156 -11.30 8.43 13.19
C LEU A 156 -10.43 7.53 14.09
N VAL A 157 -10.42 6.23 13.80
CA VAL A 157 -9.70 5.25 14.63
C VAL A 157 -8.43 4.74 13.97
N TRP A 158 -8.36 4.85 12.64
CA TRP A 158 -7.22 4.41 11.85
C TRP A 158 -7.19 5.15 10.51
N GLU A 159 -6.00 5.45 10.02
CA GLU A 159 -5.79 6.00 8.69
C GLU A 159 -4.50 5.45 8.05
N SER A 160 -4.45 5.45 6.73
CA SER A 160 -3.21 5.26 5.98
C SER A 160 -3.06 6.24 4.84
N ARG A 161 -1.80 6.54 4.51
CA ARG A 161 -1.36 7.32 3.36
C ARG A 161 -0.40 6.46 2.54
N SER A 162 -0.84 5.99 1.37
CA SER A 162 -0.03 5.19 0.45
C SER A 162 0.37 5.99 -0.78
N THR A 163 1.65 5.93 -1.14
CA THR A 163 2.23 6.67 -2.26
C THR A 163 2.55 5.75 -3.41
N TYR A 164 2.02 6.07 -4.59
CA TYR A 164 2.21 5.30 -5.83
C TYR A 164 2.90 6.16 -6.88
N LEU A 165 4.09 5.75 -7.33
CA LEU A 165 4.83 6.44 -8.37
C LEU A 165 4.45 5.91 -9.76
N ALA A 166 3.92 6.79 -10.60
CA ALA A 166 3.88 6.58 -12.05
C ALA A 166 5.17 7.12 -12.67
N ARG A 167 5.98 6.24 -13.25
CA ARG A 167 7.24 6.66 -13.88
C ARG A 167 6.98 7.23 -15.27
N HIS A 168 7.58 8.38 -15.56
CA HIS A 168 7.62 8.98 -16.89
C HIS A 168 8.74 10.01 -16.96
N ALA A 169 9.14 10.38 -18.18
CA ALA A 169 10.07 11.49 -18.37
C ALA A 169 9.47 12.77 -17.78
N VAL A 170 10.27 13.46 -16.97
CA VAL A 170 9.98 14.83 -16.51
C VAL A 170 10.91 15.74 -17.30
N GLY A 171 10.36 16.83 -17.86
CA GLY A 171 11.20 17.85 -18.52
C GLY A 171 12.22 18.38 -17.51
N ARG A 172 13.41 18.78 -17.99
CA ARG A 172 14.43 19.40 -17.14
C ARG A 172 13.78 20.59 -16.42
N PRO A 173 13.82 20.66 -15.07
CA PRO A 173 13.33 21.86 -14.39
C PRO A 173 14.13 23.08 -14.88
N PRO A 174 13.53 24.29 -14.91
CA PRO A 174 14.32 25.51 -15.01
C PRO A 174 15.41 25.47 -13.93
N GLU A 175 16.65 25.77 -14.31
CA GLU A 175 17.76 25.84 -13.37
C GLU A 175 17.59 27.07 -12.47
N ASP A 176 16.82 26.92 -11.40
CA ASP A 176 16.89 27.82 -10.26
C ASP A 176 17.95 27.29 -9.28
N GLY A 177 19.20 27.74 -9.51
CA GLY A 177 20.11 28.28 -8.49
C GLY A 177 20.31 27.59 -7.14
N GLY A 178 20.07 26.28 -7.00
CA GLY A 178 20.18 25.58 -5.72
C GLY A 178 20.64 24.14 -5.86
N ALA A 179 21.77 23.92 -6.52
CA ALA A 179 22.45 22.63 -6.52
C ALA A 179 23.07 22.34 -5.14
N ALA A 180 22.24 22.10 -4.13
CA ALA A 180 22.62 21.20 -3.06
C ALA A 180 22.54 19.79 -3.65
N GLY A 181 23.66 19.35 -4.23
CA GLY A 181 23.88 17.94 -4.49
C GLY A 181 23.59 17.21 -3.19
N GLN A 182 22.49 16.45 -3.15
CA GLN A 182 22.37 15.42 -2.15
C GLN A 182 23.52 14.47 -2.46
N ALA A 183 24.59 14.60 -1.68
CA ALA A 183 25.43 13.49 -1.31
C ALA A 183 24.50 12.27 -1.24
N THR A 184 24.80 11.21 -1.97
CA THR A 184 24.23 9.89 -1.71
C THR A 184 24.29 9.72 -0.20
N ALA A 185 23.16 9.94 0.47
CA ALA A 185 23.08 9.75 1.91
C ALA A 185 23.54 8.31 2.09
N ALA A 186 24.64 8.13 2.83
CA ALA A 186 25.17 6.81 3.08
C ALA A 186 24.00 5.92 3.50
N GLU A 187 23.87 4.74 2.87
CA GLU A 187 22.83 3.81 3.32
C GLU A 187 23.01 3.65 4.83
N PRO A 188 21.93 3.82 5.63
CA PRO A 188 22.04 3.68 7.08
C PRO A 188 22.72 2.36 7.41
N GLU A 189 23.56 2.35 8.46
CA GLU A 189 24.16 1.10 8.93
C GLU A 189 23.06 0.04 9.11
N PRO A 190 23.32 -1.21 8.66
CA PRO A 190 22.36 -2.29 8.81
C PRO A 190 21.90 -2.45 10.26
N LEU A 191 20.61 -2.71 10.46
CA LEU A 191 20.08 -2.99 11.79
C LEU A 191 20.53 -4.40 12.24
N PRO A 192 20.60 -4.66 13.56
CA PRO A 192 20.83 -6.00 14.08
C PRO A 192 19.83 -7.00 13.48
N VAL A 193 20.34 -8.06 12.87
CA VAL A 193 19.51 -9.12 12.26
C VAL A 193 18.89 -9.95 13.38
N LEU A 194 17.57 -10.03 13.39
CA LEU A 194 16.80 -10.78 14.39
C LEU A 194 16.23 -12.09 13.83
N ALA A 195 16.00 -12.16 12.52
CA ALA A 195 15.50 -13.37 11.88
C ALA A 195 15.94 -13.47 10.42
N GLU A 196 16.04 -14.70 9.92
CA GLU A 196 16.14 -15.00 8.50
C GLU A 196 14.87 -15.72 8.04
N TRP A 197 14.33 -15.31 6.90
CA TRP A 197 13.11 -15.89 6.33
C TRP A 197 13.35 -16.47 4.95
N HIS A 198 13.04 -17.75 4.80
CA HIS A 198 12.97 -18.41 3.51
C HIS A 198 11.58 -18.23 2.90
N LEU A 199 11.51 -17.47 1.82
CA LEU A 199 10.26 -17.14 1.14
C LEU A 199 10.00 -18.12 0.02
N ALA A 200 8.97 -18.95 0.19
CA ALA A 200 8.53 -19.88 -0.83
C ALA A 200 7.97 -19.16 -2.07
N GLN A 201 7.99 -19.85 -3.21
CA GLN A 201 7.53 -19.31 -4.49
C GLN A 201 6.04 -18.88 -4.48
N ASP A 202 5.24 -19.50 -3.63
CA ASP A 202 3.79 -19.31 -3.57
C ASP A 202 3.34 -18.19 -2.61
N VAL A 203 4.27 -17.52 -1.91
CA VAL A 203 3.96 -16.43 -0.97
C VAL A 203 3.07 -15.36 -1.62
N GLY A 204 3.42 -14.94 -2.85
CA GLY A 204 2.61 -13.97 -3.61
C GLY A 204 1.18 -14.48 -3.90
N ARG A 205 1.00 -15.78 -4.17
CA ARG A 205 -0.33 -16.36 -4.39
C ARG A 205 -1.14 -16.44 -3.10
N ARG A 206 -0.52 -16.85 -1.99
CA ARG A 206 -1.16 -16.92 -0.67
C ARG A 206 -1.62 -15.54 -0.21
N TYR A 207 -0.75 -14.53 -0.29
CA TYR A 207 -1.11 -13.15 0.04
C TYR A 207 -2.17 -12.57 -0.91
N GLY A 208 -2.05 -12.81 -2.21
CA GLY A 208 -3.02 -12.34 -3.20
C GLY A 208 -4.42 -12.96 -3.02
N ALA A 209 -4.49 -14.21 -2.53
CA ALA A 209 -5.77 -14.84 -2.18
C ALA A 209 -6.41 -14.19 -0.93
N ALA A 210 -5.62 -13.86 0.09
CA ALA A 210 -6.11 -13.26 1.33
C ALA A 210 -6.49 -11.78 1.17
N SER A 211 -5.60 -10.99 0.57
CA SER A 211 -5.78 -9.55 0.37
C SER A 211 -6.72 -9.22 -0.80
N GLY A 212 -6.82 -10.12 -1.78
CA GLY A 212 -7.48 -9.87 -3.05
C GLY A 212 -6.60 -9.18 -4.10
N ASP A 213 -5.39 -8.74 -3.73
CA ASP A 213 -4.43 -8.17 -4.69
C ASP A 213 -3.84 -9.28 -5.58
N ARG A 214 -4.49 -9.46 -6.73
CA ARG A 214 -4.10 -10.43 -7.75
C ARG A 214 -3.31 -9.81 -8.90
N ASN A 215 -2.50 -8.78 -8.63
CA ASN A 215 -1.58 -8.23 -9.63
C ASN A 215 -0.66 -9.36 -10.18
N PRO A 216 -0.64 -9.60 -11.50
CA PRO A 216 0.03 -10.74 -12.12
C PRO A 216 1.54 -10.85 -11.83
N ILE A 217 2.23 -9.75 -11.50
CA ILE A 217 3.68 -9.78 -11.21
C ILE A 217 4.03 -10.62 -9.97
N HIS A 218 3.04 -10.89 -9.10
CA HIS A 218 3.20 -11.67 -7.88
C HIS A 218 2.75 -13.13 -8.03
N LEU A 219 2.05 -13.46 -9.12
CA LEU A 219 1.34 -14.73 -9.25
C LEU A 219 2.08 -15.74 -10.13
N HIS A 220 2.62 -15.26 -11.25
CA HIS A 220 3.26 -16.12 -12.26
C HIS A 220 4.58 -15.54 -12.80
N PRO A 221 5.61 -16.37 -13.03
CA PRO A 221 6.90 -15.89 -13.54
C PRO A 221 6.79 -15.26 -14.94
N LEU A 222 5.95 -15.80 -15.82
CA LEU A 222 5.79 -15.24 -17.18
C LEU A 222 5.26 -13.80 -17.14
N THR A 223 4.22 -13.56 -16.35
CA THR A 223 3.66 -12.20 -16.22
C THR A 223 4.66 -11.28 -15.53
N ALA A 224 5.38 -11.74 -14.49
CA ALA A 224 6.44 -10.94 -13.86
C ALA A 224 7.54 -10.51 -14.87
N ARG A 225 7.95 -11.41 -15.78
CA ARG A 225 8.93 -11.11 -16.84
C ARG A 225 8.44 -10.08 -17.84
N MET A 226 7.16 -10.08 -18.20
CA MET A 226 6.58 -9.04 -19.06
C MET A 226 6.64 -7.64 -18.43
N PHE A 227 6.73 -7.56 -17.10
CA PHE A 227 6.90 -6.32 -16.35
C PHE A 227 8.36 -6.07 -15.90
N GLY A 228 9.33 -6.79 -16.47
CA GLY A 228 10.75 -6.56 -16.25
C GLY A 228 11.36 -7.23 -15.01
N PHE A 229 10.64 -8.14 -14.36
CA PHE A 229 11.17 -8.90 -13.24
C PHE A 229 11.66 -10.29 -13.69
N PRO A 230 12.84 -10.76 -13.27
CA PRO A 230 13.36 -12.06 -13.71
C PRO A 230 12.52 -13.24 -13.20
N ARG A 231 11.84 -13.05 -12.06
CA ARG A 231 10.94 -13.99 -11.37
C ARG A 231 9.80 -13.23 -10.70
N THR A 232 8.82 -13.94 -10.16
CA THR A 232 7.77 -13.35 -9.33
C THR A 232 8.36 -12.54 -8.17
N VAL A 233 7.69 -11.45 -7.82
CA VAL A 233 8.08 -10.62 -6.67
C VAL A 233 7.05 -10.77 -5.55
N ALA A 234 7.47 -10.65 -4.29
CA ALA A 234 6.54 -10.55 -3.17
C ALA A 234 5.77 -9.22 -3.23
N HIS A 235 4.54 -9.20 -2.69
CA HIS A 235 3.80 -7.96 -2.51
C HIS A 235 4.51 -7.07 -1.48
N GLY A 236 4.65 -5.77 -1.75
CA GLY A 236 5.20 -4.84 -0.77
C GLY A 236 4.37 -4.82 0.52
N MET A 237 3.04 -4.84 0.41
CA MET A 237 2.20 -4.89 1.61
C MET A 237 2.37 -6.19 2.42
N TRP A 238 2.75 -7.31 1.78
CA TRP A 238 3.11 -8.53 2.52
C TRP A 238 4.40 -8.34 3.30
N THR A 239 5.43 -7.69 2.73
CA THR A 239 6.70 -7.47 3.45
C THR A 239 6.52 -6.56 4.66
N VAL A 240 5.73 -5.49 4.55
CA VAL A 240 5.38 -4.63 5.70
C VAL A 240 4.63 -5.42 6.75
N ALA A 241 3.58 -6.13 6.36
CA ALA A 241 2.75 -6.91 7.26
C ALA A 241 3.57 -7.96 8.02
N ARG A 242 4.46 -8.69 7.33
CA ARG A 242 5.34 -9.69 7.95
C ARG A 242 6.31 -9.06 8.95
N CYS A 243 6.89 -7.90 8.64
CA CYS A 243 7.76 -7.18 9.57
C CYS A 243 7.02 -6.70 10.84
N LEU A 244 5.78 -6.23 10.69
CA LEU A 244 4.96 -5.81 11.83
C LEU A 244 4.45 -7.00 12.65
N ALA A 245 4.20 -8.14 12.01
CA ALA A 245 3.85 -9.37 12.69
C ALA A 245 5.00 -9.88 13.57
N GLU A 246 6.25 -9.79 13.09
CA GLU A 246 7.43 -10.20 13.85
C GLU A 246 7.70 -9.29 15.04
N ARG A 247 7.57 -7.96 14.88
CA ARG A 247 7.93 -7.00 15.93
C ARG A 247 6.79 -6.67 16.90
N GLY A 248 5.54 -6.88 16.48
CA GLY A 248 4.35 -6.33 17.15
C GLY A 248 4.14 -4.84 16.86
N THR A 249 2.98 -4.31 17.25
CA THR A 249 2.67 -2.89 17.09
C THR A 249 1.82 -2.43 18.28
N PRO A 250 2.14 -1.28 18.92
CA PRO A 250 1.31 -0.76 20.00
C PRO A 250 -0.15 -0.54 19.57
N GLN A 251 -1.05 -0.46 20.54
CA GLN A 251 -2.48 -0.21 20.29
C GLN A 251 -2.72 1.16 19.63
N ALA A 252 -1.94 2.16 20.03
CA ALA A 252 -1.89 3.47 19.40
C ALA A 252 -0.49 3.72 18.85
N ALA A 253 -0.34 3.80 17.53
CA ALA A 253 0.97 3.88 16.88
C ALA A 253 0.91 4.55 15.51
N ARG A 254 2.03 5.17 15.13
CA ARG A 254 2.35 5.56 13.77
C ARG A 254 3.36 4.58 13.19
N VAL A 255 3.02 3.98 12.06
CA VAL A 255 3.91 3.14 11.26
C VAL A 255 4.27 3.87 9.98
N ARG A 256 5.53 3.81 9.57
CA ARG A 256 5.97 4.25 8.24
C ARG A 256 6.81 3.14 7.61
N ALA A 257 6.61 2.89 6.33
CA ALA A 257 7.45 1.97 5.57
C ALA A 257 7.71 2.51 4.16
N GLU A 258 8.93 2.31 3.68
CA GLU A 258 9.39 2.69 2.35
C GLU A 258 9.92 1.47 1.60
N PHE A 259 9.43 1.30 0.37
CA PHE A 259 9.80 0.22 -0.52
C PHE A 259 11.01 0.64 -1.36
N LYS A 260 12.16 0.02 -1.10
CA LYS A 260 13.44 0.36 -1.75
C LYS A 260 13.70 -0.53 -2.97
N ALA A 261 13.42 -1.83 -2.85
CA ALA A 261 13.60 -2.80 -3.93
C ALA A 261 12.63 -3.98 -3.82
N PRO A 262 12.23 -4.60 -4.95
CA PRO A 262 11.38 -5.78 -4.93
C PRO A 262 12.08 -6.99 -4.30
N VAL A 263 11.34 -7.80 -3.56
CA VAL A 263 11.81 -9.10 -3.05
C VAL A 263 11.46 -10.18 -4.08
N LEU A 264 12.46 -10.85 -4.65
CA LEU A 264 12.26 -11.92 -5.64
C LEU A 264 11.89 -13.25 -4.95
N LEU A 265 10.97 -14.01 -5.57
CA LEU A 265 10.48 -15.29 -5.06
C LEU A 265 10.83 -16.47 -5.99
N PRO A 266 11.17 -17.65 -5.43
CA PRO A 266 11.55 -17.86 -4.03
C PRO A 266 12.88 -17.15 -3.70
N GLY A 267 13.13 -16.88 -2.41
CA GLY A 267 14.35 -16.22 -1.98
C GLY A 267 14.48 -16.16 -0.46
N THR A 268 15.67 -15.82 0.02
CA THR A 268 15.96 -15.61 1.44
C THR A 268 16.10 -14.12 1.73
N VAL A 269 15.51 -13.67 2.83
CA VAL A 269 15.61 -12.29 3.32
C VAL A 269 15.96 -12.28 4.80
N SER A 270 16.73 -11.28 5.22
CA SER A 270 17.07 -11.05 6.63
C SER A 270 16.24 -9.90 7.17
N TYR A 271 15.57 -10.13 8.29
CA TYR A 271 14.81 -9.14 9.04
C TYR A 271 15.69 -8.55 10.14
N GLY A 272 15.88 -7.23 10.11
CA GLY A 272 16.61 -6.49 11.13
C GLY A 272 15.70 -5.50 11.84
N ALA A 273 15.92 -5.29 13.14
CA ALA A 273 15.18 -4.28 13.89
C ALA A 273 16.02 -3.65 15.02
N GLY A 274 15.69 -2.40 15.30
CA GLY A 274 16.15 -1.65 16.48
C GLY A 274 14.96 -1.19 17.31
N SER A 275 15.14 -0.15 18.13
CA SER A 275 14.12 0.40 19.03
C SER A 275 12.79 0.72 18.31
N SER A 276 12.79 1.71 17.41
CA SER A 276 11.63 2.07 16.59
C SER A 276 11.69 1.53 15.16
N ARG A 277 12.90 1.27 14.65
CA ARG A 277 13.15 0.97 13.23
C ARG A 277 13.13 -0.53 12.94
N PHE A 278 12.79 -0.86 11.69
CA PHE A 278 12.95 -2.19 11.13
C PHE A 278 13.35 -2.12 9.66
N GLU A 279 13.97 -3.17 9.15
CA GLU A 279 14.33 -3.29 7.75
C GLU A 279 14.26 -4.74 7.26
N LEU A 280 14.16 -4.88 5.94
CA LEU A 280 14.23 -6.15 5.25
C LEU A 280 15.31 -6.07 4.18
N ARG A 281 16.31 -6.95 4.27
CA ARG A 281 17.42 -7.07 3.31
C ARG A 281 17.40 -8.43 2.64
N GLY A 282 18.09 -8.56 1.51
CA GLY A 282 18.45 -9.87 0.98
C GLY A 282 19.34 -10.63 1.97
N ALA A 283 19.55 -11.93 1.71
CA ALA A 283 20.47 -12.76 2.48
C ALA A 283 21.83 -12.09 2.73
N ASP A 284 22.45 -12.42 3.86
CA ASP A 284 23.77 -11.92 4.29
C ASP A 284 23.89 -10.39 4.29
N GLY A 285 22.79 -9.69 4.62
CA GLY A 285 22.79 -8.22 4.67
C GLY A 285 22.86 -7.55 3.30
N GLY A 286 22.47 -8.26 2.24
CA GLY A 286 22.49 -7.77 0.86
C GLY A 286 21.53 -6.61 0.58
N ARG A 287 20.93 -6.61 -0.62
CA ARG A 287 20.10 -5.49 -1.10
C ARG A 287 19.01 -5.11 -0.10
N LEU A 288 18.91 -3.81 0.21
CA LEU A 288 17.83 -3.25 1.01
C LEU A 288 16.50 -3.26 0.23
N HIS A 289 15.51 -3.98 0.75
CA HIS A 289 14.18 -4.11 0.15
C HIS A 289 13.18 -3.15 0.76
N LEU A 290 13.22 -3.02 2.08
CA LEU A 290 12.26 -2.24 2.85
C LEU A 290 12.92 -1.64 4.08
N THR A 291 12.55 -0.41 4.40
CA THR A 291 12.82 0.20 5.71
C THR A 291 11.50 0.65 6.31
N GLY A 292 11.39 0.62 7.63
CA GLY A 292 10.25 1.17 8.32
C GLY A 292 10.53 1.55 9.75
N GLU A 293 9.52 2.14 10.36
CA GLU A 293 9.54 2.62 11.72
C GLU A 293 8.15 2.46 12.35
N VAL A 294 8.13 2.14 13.65
CA VAL A 294 6.94 2.11 14.51
C VAL A 294 7.18 3.02 15.70
N LEU A 295 6.32 4.03 15.86
CA LEU A 295 6.34 5.00 16.96
C LEU A 295 5.00 4.92 17.71
N PRO A 296 4.98 4.76 19.04
CA PRO A 296 3.75 4.91 19.82
C PRO A 296 3.14 6.30 19.63
N LEU A 297 1.81 6.40 19.67
CA LEU A 297 1.14 7.68 19.84
C LEU A 297 1.04 7.95 21.35
N THR A 298 1.55 9.11 21.77
CA THR A 298 1.41 9.65 23.13
C THR A 298 0.07 10.32 23.32
#